data_AF-A0A0T6A9T0-F1
#
_entry.id   AF-A0A0T6A9T0-F1
#
_cell.length_a   1.000
_cell.length_b   1.000
_cell.length_c   1.000
_cell.angle_alpha   90.00
_cell.angle_beta   90.00
_cell.angle_gamma   90.00
#
_symmetry.space_group_name_H-M   'P 1'
#
loop_
_entity.id
_entity.type
_entity.pdbx_description
1 polymer ?
#
loop_
_entity_poly.entity_id
_entity_poly.type
_entity_poly.pdbx_seq_one_letter_code
_entity_poly.pdbx_strand_id
1 'polypeptide(L)' 'MRPLALLGLTSVFLAASLPVAAADRPLGVGDKAPDFTLSDQRGKPVRLSDLLAARRHVVLAFYVKAFTSG' A
#
# COMPACT_ATOMS: atom_id res chain seq x y z
N MET A 1 52.33 -26.29 -7.19
CA MET A 1 51.50 -26.32 -8.42
C MET A 1 50.06 -26.09 -7.99
N ARG A 2 49.47 -24.93 -8.33
CA ARG A 2 48.12 -24.52 -7.90
C ARG A 2 47.10 -25.00 -8.95
N PRO A 3 46.12 -25.84 -8.64
CA PRO A 3 44.99 -26.05 -9.53
C PRO A 3 43.92 -24.98 -9.27
N LEU A 4 43.69 -24.19 -10.32
CA LEU A 4 42.64 -23.20 -10.49
C LEU A 4 41.31 -23.93 -10.75
N ALA A 5 40.27 -23.64 -9.97
CA ALA A 5 38.85 -23.94 -10.26
C ALA A 5 38.02 -23.22 -9.20
N LEU A 6 36.88 -22.58 -9.44
CA LEU A 6 36.10 -22.27 -10.64
C LEU A 6 35.10 -21.21 -10.13
N LEU A 7 34.92 -20.13 -10.88
CA LEU A 7 33.98 -19.04 -10.60
C LEU A 7 32.55 -19.59 -10.38
N GLY A 8 32.01 -19.48 -9.17
CA GLY A 8 30.58 -19.61 -8.90
C GLY A 8 29.96 -18.22 -8.79
N LEU A 9 29.46 -17.69 -9.90
CA LEU A 9 28.75 -16.42 -9.97
C LEU A 9 27.40 -16.57 -9.24
N THR A 10 27.32 -16.20 -7.97
CA THR A 10 26.05 -16.17 -7.24
C THR A 10 25.25 -14.96 -7.71
N SER A 11 24.24 -15.23 -8.54
CA SER A 11 23.28 -14.22 -9.01
C SER A 11 22.64 -13.50 -7.84
N VAL A 12 22.96 -12.22 -7.71
CA VAL A 12 22.27 -11.27 -6.85
C VAL A 12 20.87 -11.04 -7.46
N PHE A 13 19.85 -11.71 -6.93
CA PHE A 13 18.45 -11.32 -7.17
C PHE A 13 18.11 -10.17 -6.23
N LEU A 14 18.57 -8.96 -6.56
CA LEU A 14 18.08 -7.73 -5.93
C LEU A 14 16.79 -7.33 -6.64
N ALA A 15 15.67 -7.96 -6.27
CA ALA A 15 14.35 -7.46 -6.60
C ALA A 15 14.17 -6.12 -5.88
N ALA A 16 14.43 -5.02 -6.57
CA ALA A 16 14.16 -3.69 -6.08
C ALA A 16 12.65 -3.56 -5.84
N SER A 17 12.25 -3.54 -4.57
CA SER A 17 10.92 -3.14 -4.13
C SER A 17 10.74 -1.64 -4.40
N LEU A 18 10.50 -1.27 -5.66
CA LEU A 18 10.10 0.08 -6.00
C LEU A 18 8.72 0.32 -5.40
N PRO A 19 8.50 1.41 -4.65
CA PRO A 19 7.15 1.80 -4.27
C PRO A 19 6.42 2.05 -5.59
N VAL A 20 5.43 1.20 -5.89
CA VAL A 20 4.47 1.48 -6.95
C VAL A 20 3.74 2.72 -6.48
N ALA A 21 4.19 3.89 -6.93
CA ALA A 21 3.46 5.12 -6.76
C ALA A 21 2.04 4.84 -7.24
N ALA A 22 1.06 5.00 -6.35
CA ALA A 22 -0.34 4.88 -6.72
C ALA A 22 -0.54 5.79 -7.93
N ALA A 23 -0.87 5.18 -9.08
CA ALA A 23 -0.96 5.89 -10.34
C ALA A 23 -1.89 7.11 -10.16
N ASP A 24 -1.43 8.28 -10.60
CA ASP A 24 -2.12 9.57 -10.55
C ASP A 24 -3.37 9.63 -11.46
N ARG A 25 -3.96 8.47 -11.74
CA ARG A 25 -5.18 8.31 -12.51
C ARG A 25 -6.37 8.22 -11.56
N PRO A 26 -7.53 8.75 -11.95
CA PRO A 26 -8.78 8.49 -11.25
C PRO A 26 -9.03 6.98 -11.12
N LEU A 27 -9.52 6.55 -9.96
CA LEU A 27 -9.95 5.18 -9.73
C LEU A 27 -11.25 4.91 -10.51
N GLY A 28 -11.31 3.77 -11.18
CA GLY A 28 -12.51 3.26 -11.84
C GLY A 28 -13.21 2.18 -11.00
N VAL A 29 -14.41 1.79 -11.44
CA VAL A 29 -15.13 0.66 -10.85
C VAL A 29 -14.33 -0.63 -11.02
N GLY A 30 -14.17 -1.41 -9.94
CA GLY A 30 -13.41 -2.66 -9.94
C GLY A 30 -11.93 -2.50 -9.64
N ASP A 31 -11.39 -1.28 -9.66
CA ASP A 31 -10.04 -1.02 -9.17
C ASP A 31 -9.95 -1.34 -7.68
N LYS A 32 -8.84 -1.97 -7.29
CA LYS A 32 -8.53 -2.15 -5.88
C LYS A 32 -8.25 -0.78 -5.25
N ALA A 33 -8.98 -0.44 -4.19
CA ALA A 33 -8.73 0.78 -3.43
C ALA A 33 -7.28 0.79 -2.91
N PRO A 34 -6.52 1.89 -3.11
CA PRO A 34 -5.20 2.06 -2.53
C PRO A 34 -5.27 1.98 -1.01
N ASP A 35 -4.30 1.30 -0.40
CA ASP A 35 -4.24 1.17 1.05
C ASP A 35 -3.72 2.47 1.67
N PHE A 36 -4.30 2.85 2.80
CA PHE A 36 -3.90 4.05 3.54
C PHE A 36 -4.21 3.88 5.03
N THR A 37 -3.55 4.70 5.85
CA THR A 37 -3.78 4.76 7.29
C THR A 37 -4.13 6.18 7.69
N LEU A 38 -5.24 6.34 8.42
CA LEU A 38 -5.66 7.62 8.99
C LEU A 38 -5.82 7.47 10.50
N SER A 39 -5.73 8.56 11.24
CA SER A 39 -6.08 8.61 12.66
C SER A 39 -7.59 8.71 12.83
N ASP A 40 -8.16 7.94 13.77
CA ASP A 40 -9.52 8.11 14.24
C ASP A 40 -9.66 9.36 15.13
N GLN A 41 -10.87 9.63 15.63
CA GLN A 41 -11.17 10.77 16.50
C GLN A 41 -10.44 10.77 17.84
N ARG A 42 -9.76 9.68 18.21
CA ARG A 42 -8.91 9.55 19.41
C ARG A 42 -7.43 9.46 19.05
N GLY A 43 -7.05 9.70 17.80
CA GLY A 43 -5.68 9.59 17.32
C GLY A 43 -5.23 8.16 17.02
N LYS A 44 -6.09 7.15 17.19
CA LYS A 44 -5.71 5.75 16.95
C LYS A 44 -5.57 5.51 15.44
N PRO A 45 -4.48 4.88 14.98
CA PRO A 45 -4.34 4.52 13.58
C PRO A 45 -5.40 3.50 13.14
N VAL A 46 -5.98 3.73 11.97
CA VAL A 46 -6.93 2.86 11.28
C VAL A 46 -6.46 2.71 9.84
N ARG A 47 -6.24 1.46 9.42
CA ARG A 47 -5.76 1.11 8.08
C ARG A 47 -6.88 0.50 7.25
N LEU A 48 -6.99 0.89 5.98
CA LEU A 48 -8.06 0.42 5.10
C LEU A 48 -8.04 -1.11 4.93
N SER A 49 -6.86 -1.72 4.75
CA SER A 49 -6.72 -3.18 4.62
C SER A 49 -7.30 -3.95 5.80
N ASP A 50 -7.15 -3.42 7.02
CA ASP A 50 -7.60 -4.08 8.24
C ASP A 50 -9.14 -4.09 8.30
N LEU A 51 -9.77 -2.99 7.86
CA LEU A 51 -11.24 -2.91 7.74
C LEU A 51 -11.78 -3.85 6.67
N LEU A 52 -11.12 -3.94 5.51
CA LEU A 52 -11.49 -4.86 4.43
C LEU A 52 -11.29 -6.33 4.81
N ALA A 53 -10.33 -6.65 5.68
CA ALA A 53 -10.17 -8.00 6.22
C ALA A 53 -11.26 -8.35 7.23
N ALA A 54 -11.73 -7.38 8.01
CA ALA A 54 -12.73 -7.58 9.06
C ALA A 54 -14.20 -7.44 8.59
N ARG A 55 -14.43 -6.83 7.42
CA ARG A 55 -15.77 -6.49 6.90
C ARG A 55 -15.89 -6.84 5.43
N ARG A 56 -17.08 -7.29 5.02
CA ARG A 56 -17.36 -7.60 3.62
C ARG A 56 -17.36 -6.37 2.71
N HIS A 57 -17.76 -5.20 3.25
CA HIS A 57 -17.85 -3.93 2.51
C HIS A 57 -17.39 -2.78 3.41
N VAL A 58 -16.78 -1.76 2.79
CA VAL A 58 -16.34 -0.52 3.45
C VAL A 58 -16.76 0.65 2.56
N VAL A 59 -17.35 1.69 3.16
CA VAL A 59 -17.74 2.93 2.46
C VAL A 59 -16.81 4.06 2.89
N LEU A 60 -16.25 4.78 1.93
CA LEU A 60 -15.42 5.97 2.17
C LEU A 60 -16.24 7.23 1.85
N ALA A 61 -16.37 8.11 2.84
CA ALA A 61 -17.02 9.41 2.67
C ALA A 61 -15.95 10.52 2.76
N PHE A 62 -15.84 11.32 1.71
CA PHE A 62 -14.94 12.48 1.66
C PHE A 62 -15.75 13.75 1.86
N TYR A 63 -15.30 14.60 2.77
CA TYR A 63 -15.90 15.91 3.04
C TYR A 63 -14.79 16.94 3.26
N VAL A 64 -15.04 18.21 2.94
CA VAL A 64 -14.02 19.27 2.97
C VAL A 64 -13.58 19.57 4.40
N LYS A 65 -14.55 19.74 5.32
CA LYS A 65 -14.29 20.05 6.73
C LYS A 65 -15.45 19.62 7.62
N ALA A 66 -15.13 18.98 8.74
CA ALA A 66 -16.12 18.59 9.75
C ALA A 66 -16.69 19.81 10.50
N PHE A 67 -17.84 19.63 11.14
CA PHE A 67 -18.49 20.65 11.99
C PHE A 67 -18.84 21.96 11.24
N THR A 68 -19.34 21.84 10.01
CA THR A 68 -19.84 22.95 9.19
C THR A 68 -21.33 22.77 8.93
N SER A 69 -22.06 23.86 8.63
CA SER A 69 -23.50 23.83 8.34
C SER A 69 -23.87 23.19 7.00
N GLY A 70 -22.87 22.95 6.14
CA GLY A 70 -23.08 22.85 4.69
C GLY A 70 -22.99 24.22 4.04
#